data_AF-A0A6N7D058-F1
#
_entry.id   AF-A0A6N7D058-F1
#
_cell.length_a   1.000
_cell.length_b   1.000
_cell.length_c   1.000
_cell.angle_alpha   90.00
_cell.angle_beta   90.00
_cell.angle_gamma   90.00
#
_symmetry.space_group_name_H-M   'P 1'
#
loop_
_entity.id
_entity.type
_entity.pdbx_description
1 polymer ?
#
loop_
_entity_poly.entity_id
_entity_poly.type
_entity_poly.pdbx_seq_one_letter_code
_entity_poly.pdbx_strand_id
1 'polypeptide(L)'
;MLIGYARVSSADPDHQIDALVRAGVAAENIHVDHAGGAKTSRPQLDLVLARLREGDILVITRLDRLGRSVLHLVTLGAELRERGIGLKVLEQGIDTATAEGHAMFGMLSVLADLQRELTVANTRDGLAAARARGRKGGRPSKLSPDQIELAQRLYDAGEHTVAQIAGMLKVPRTTVYGHLNTRRRDSAPAAQESAVVADPPVRPSRTCPSCGYEPTTRAEAAHQRADLAVTWLHADPHHRGRVISLHHCRHCEPGQPAFDIACSVCGDGPILAGALAEQAKNGNLTEPVRRWLTAAEWAVTPDLFCPGHAYAADGPEATTLAYLVPPSRTGRHWDHTVEMSR
;
A
#
# COMPACT_ATOMS: atom_id res chain seq x y z
N MET A 1 29.83 31.01 18.20
CA MET A 1 28.96 31.04 19.43
C MET A 1 28.68 29.60 19.87
N LEU A 2 28.41 29.36 21.16
CA LEU A 2 28.01 28.01 21.66
C LEU A 2 26.48 27.88 21.65
N ILE A 3 25.95 26.83 21.02
CA ILE A 3 24.52 26.50 21.02
C ILE A 3 24.34 25.09 21.57
N GLY A 4 23.47 24.94 22.57
CA GLY A 4 23.24 23.67 23.26
C GLY A 4 22.02 22.93 22.71
N TYR A 5 22.11 21.62 22.55
CA TYR A 5 20.96 20.78 22.24
C TYR A 5 20.84 19.59 23.19
N ALA A 6 19.63 19.37 23.69
CA ALA A 6 19.28 18.28 24.59
C ALA A 6 18.01 17.55 24.11
N ARG A 7 17.88 16.27 24.46
CA ARG A 7 16.70 15.45 24.14
C ARG A 7 16.35 14.52 25.30
N VAL A 8 15.08 14.50 25.68
CA VAL A 8 14.55 13.65 26.77
C VAL A 8 13.30 12.91 26.35
N SER A 9 13.12 11.65 26.78
CA SER A 9 11.95 10.83 26.42
C SER A 9 10.84 10.81 27.48
N SER A 10 11.16 11.18 28.72
CA SER A 10 10.26 11.09 29.89
C SER A 10 10.93 11.54 31.19
N ALA A 11 12.26 11.58 31.23
CA ALA A 11 13.04 12.12 32.33
C ALA A 11 13.15 13.66 32.27
N ASP A 12 13.42 14.25 33.42
CA ASP A 12 13.71 15.68 33.58
C ASP A 12 14.96 16.09 32.76
N PRO A 13 14.90 17.15 31.94
CA PRO A 13 16.06 17.65 31.19
C PRO A 13 17.15 18.30 32.06
N ASP A 14 16.89 18.59 33.34
CA ASP A 14 17.78 19.35 34.22
C ASP A 14 19.24 18.89 34.18
N HIS A 15 19.50 17.58 34.30
CA HIS A 15 20.88 17.08 34.25
C HIS A 15 21.61 17.41 32.93
N GLN A 16 20.90 17.39 31.80
CA GLN A 16 21.49 17.73 30.50
C GLN A 16 21.70 19.24 30.36
N ILE A 17 20.73 20.03 30.82
CA ILE A 17 20.83 21.49 30.81
C ILE A 17 22.02 21.93 31.68
N ASP A 18 22.13 21.39 32.89
CA ASP A 18 23.24 21.67 33.81
C ASP A 18 24.60 21.33 33.19
N ALA A 19 24.69 20.20 32.48
CA ALA A 19 25.92 19.81 31.79
C ALA A 19 26.29 20.81 30.67
N LEU A 20 25.30 21.29 29.90
CA LEU A 20 25.50 22.28 28.85
C LEU A 20 25.89 23.65 29.42
N VAL A 21 25.25 24.08 30.50
CA VAL A 21 25.60 25.33 31.21
C VAL A 21 27.01 25.27 31.76
N ARG A 22 27.39 24.15 32.43
CA ARG A 22 28.77 23.93 32.90
C ARG A 22 29.81 23.94 31.76
N ALA A 23 29.41 23.55 30.57
CA ALA A 23 30.26 23.61 29.37
C ALA A 23 30.36 25.01 28.74
N GLY A 24 29.70 26.02 29.32
CA GLY A 24 29.75 27.42 28.89
C GLY A 24 28.65 27.81 27.90
N VAL A 25 27.64 26.97 27.68
CA VAL A 25 26.48 27.33 26.84
C VAL A 25 25.56 28.26 27.65
N ALA A 26 25.26 29.43 27.10
CA ALA A 26 24.30 30.35 27.70
C ALA A 26 22.89 29.71 27.72
N ALA A 27 22.15 29.86 28.83
CA ALA A 27 20.89 29.16 29.05
C ALA A 27 19.84 29.45 27.95
N GLU A 28 19.83 30.67 27.42
CA GLU A 28 18.99 31.12 26.32
C GLU A 28 19.31 30.47 24.96
N ASN A 29 20.49 29.87 24.82
CA ASN A 29 20.94 29.15 23.62
C ASN A 29 20.83 27.63 23.78
N ILE A 30 20.16 27.13 24.83
CA ILE A 30 19.90 25.71 25.05
C ILE A 30 18.51 25.36 24.50
N HIS A 31 18.48 24.37 23.63
CA HIS A 31 17.28 23.91 22.96
C HIS A 31 16.98 22.45 23.32
N VAL A 32 15.75 22.17 23.76
CA VAL A 32 15.37 20.87 24.32
C VAL A 32 14.19 20.25 23.58
N ASP A 33 14.39 19.06 23.02
CA ASP A 33 13.30 18.24 22.46
C ASP A 33 12.79 17.21 23.47
N HIS A 34 11.46 17.10 23.55
CA HIS A 34 10.78 16.05 24.31
C HIS A 34 10.26 14.95 23.37
N ALA A 35 10.80 13.74 23.49
CA ALA A 35 10.41 12.58 22.71
C ALA A 35 9.16 11.91 23.31
N GLY A 36 7.99 12.47 23.03
CA GLY A 36 6.69 11.88 23.38
C GLY A 36 6.11 11.01 22.26
N GLY A 37 5.90 9.72 22.53
CA GLY A 37 5.16 8.80 21.66
C GLY A 37 5.85 8.45 20.33
N ALA A 38 5.16 7.67 19.49
CA ALA A 38 5.66 7.11 18.22
C ALA A 38 6.05 8.16 17.14
N LYS A 39 5.91 9.46 17.41
CA LYS A 39 6.26 10.53 16.46
C LYS A 39 7.67 11.07 16.69
N THR A 40 8.43 11.01 15.61
CA THR A 40 9.87 11.26 15.48
C THR A 40 10.24 12.74 15.30
N SER A 41 9.35 13.67 15.63
CA SER A 41 9.59 15.10 15.39
C SER A 41 10.70 15.65 16.29
N ARG A 42 11.58 16.50 15.75
CA ARG A 42 12.70 17.16 16.47
C ARG A 42 12.75 18.66 16.13
N PRO A 43 11.66 19.40 16.42
CA PRO A 43 11.54 20.79 15.99
C PRO A 43 12.65 21.69 16.56
N GLN A 44 13.15 21.40 17.76
CA GLN A 44 14.23 22.19 18.35
C GLN A 44 15.58 21.89 17.69
N LEU A 45 15.85 20.63 17.32
CA LEU A 45 17.05 20.31 16.54
C LEU A 45 17.03 20.99 15.18
N ASP A 46 15.89 20.93 14.47
CA ASP A 46 15.74 21.54 13.15
C ASP A 46 15.96 23.06 13.22
N LEU A 47 15.44 23.72 14.26
CA LEU A 47 15.64 25.13 14.52
C LEU A 47 17.12 25.47 14.82
N VAL A 48 17.79 24.66 15.63
CA VAL A 48 19.23 24.82 15.93
C VAL A 48 20.05 24.69 14.65
N LEU A 49 19.81 23.65 13.85
CA LEU A 49 20.53 23.42 12.60
C LEU A 49 20.32 24.55 11.59
N ALA A 50 19.13 25.15 11.55
CA ALA A 50 18.85 26.32 10.71
C ALA A 50 19.52 27.61 11.23
N ARG A 51 19.75 27.74 12.54
CA ARG A 51 20.31 28.94 13.17
C ARG A 51 21.84 28.97 13.15
N LEU A 52 22.50 27.82 13.18
CA LEU A 52 23.96 27.70 13.23
C LEU A 52 24.65 28.34 12.02
N ARG A 53 25.69 29.12 12.29
CA ARG A 53 26.54 29.81 11.29
C ARG A 53 27.97 29.31 11.37
N GLU A 54 28.76 29.63 10.35
CA GLU A 54 30.20 29.38 10.35
C GLU A 54 30.85 29.97 11.61
N GLY A 55 31.72 29.17 12.25
CA GLY A 55 32.37 29.51 13.52
C GLY A 55 31.53 29.26 14.78
N ASP A 56 30.27 28.80 14.63
CA ASP A 56 29.49 28.30 15.77
C ASP A 56 29.92 26.88 16.17
N ILE A 57 29.61 26.51 17.42
CA ILE A 57 29.83 25.17 17.94
C ILE A 57 28.51 24.66 18.52
N LEU A 58 28.02 23.55 17.95
CA LEU A 58 26.91 22.79 18.50
C LEU A 58 27.42 21.92 19.65
N VAL A 59 26.88 22.13 20.84
CA VAL A 59 27.23 21.40 22.06
C VAL A 59 26.10 20.45 22.42
N ILE A 60 26.42 19.17 22.60
CA ILE A 60 25.49 18.14 23.04
C ILE A 60 26.10 17.35 24.20
N THR A 61 25.24 16.76 25.03
CA THR A 61 25.70 15.90 26.13
C THR A 61 26.28 14.58 25.60
N ARG A 62 25.55 13.93 24.68
CA ARG A 62 25.89 12.60 24.15
C ARG A 62 25.46 12.43 22.70
N LEU A 63 26.19 11.56 21.98
CA LEU A 63 25.91 11.23 20.58
C LEU A 63 24.49 10.68 20.33
N ASP A 64 23.93 9.85 21.22
CA ASP A 64 22.58 9.28 21.06
C ASP A 64 21.47 10.35 21.13
N ARG A 65 21.77 11.55 21.64
CA ARG A 65 20.82 12.66 21.68
C ARG A 65 20.70 13.36 20.33
N LEU A 66 21.80 13.46 19.58
CA LEU A 66 21.85 14.08 18.27
C LEU A 66 21.42 13.12 17.14
N GLY A 67 21.78 11.84 17.24
CA GLY A 67 21.58 10.84 16.19
C GLY A 67 20.30 10.02 16.32
N ARG A 68 19.85 9.40 15.23
CA ARG A 68 18.95 8.21 15.28
C ARG A 68 19.69 6.92 14.94
N SER A 69 20.83 7.06 14.27
CA SER A 69 21.74 6.01 13.90
C SER A 69 23.14 6.61 13.87
N VAL A 70 24.15 5.75 13.88
CA VAL A 70 25.54 6.21 13.74
C VAL A 70 25.74 6.89 12.39
N LEU A 71 25.19 6.35 11.30
CA LEU A 71 25.21 7.00 9.98
C LEU A 71 24.62 8.43 10.00
N HIS A 72 23.48 8.62 10.68
CA HIS A 72 22.89 9.96 10.79
C HIS A 72 23.82 10.95 11.49
N LEU A 73 24.55 10.48 12.52
CA LEU A 73 25.55 11.32 13.20
C LEU A 73 26.69 11.68 12.26
N VAL A 74 27.20 10.71 11.52
CA VAL A 74 28.30 10.89 10.56
C VAL A 74 27.92 11.91 9.49
N THR A 75 26.77 11.73 8.84
CA THR A 75 26.27 12.65 7.82
C THR A 75 26.09 14.05 8.38
N LEU A 76 25.49 14.17 9.57
CA LEU A 76 25.29 15.47 10.20
C LEU A 76 26.61 16.14 10.60
N GLY A 77 27.57 15.39 11.13
CA GLY A 77 28.89 15.92 11.45
C GLY A 77 29.67 16.38 10.21
N ALA A 78 29.54 15.66 9.09
CA ALA A 78 30.11 16.07 7.81
C ALA A 78 29.46 17.37 7.28
N GLU A 79 28.14 17.48 7.37
CA GLU A 79 27.38 18.69 6.99
C GLU A 79 27.78 19.91 7.84
N LEU A 80 27.83 19.73 9.16
CA LEU A 80 28.26 20.79 10.08
C LEU A 80 29.68 21.27 9.73
N ARG A 81 30.59 20.34 9.42
CA ARG A 81 31.95 20.67 9.00
C ARG A 81 31.99 21.44 7.68
N GLU A 82 31.23 21.03 6.66
CA GLU A 82 31.17 21.76 5.38
C GLU A 82 30.68 23.21 5.56
N ARG A 83 29.86 23.44 6.58
CA ARG A 83 29.37 24.76 6.98
C ARG A 83 30.31 25.51 7.94
N GLY A 84 31.48 24.94 8.26
CA GLY A 84 32.43 25.51 9.23
C GLY A 84 31.91 25.57 10.66
N ILE A 85 31.00 24.67 11.03
CA ILE A 85 30.40 24.55 12.37
C ILE A 85 31.09 23.42 13.14
N GLY A 86 31.53 23.71 14.36
CA GLY A 86 32.07 22.71 15.28
C GLY A 86 30.98 21.87 15.95
N LEU A 87 31.31 20.62 16.28
CA LEU A 87 30.49 19.74 17.09
C LEU A 87 31.26 19.33 18.34
N LYS A 88 30.67 19.60 19.51
CA LYS A 88 31.23 19.23 20.81
C LYS A 88 30.29 18.29 21.55
N VAL A 89 30.83 17.16 22.00
CA VAL A 89 30.12 16.10 22.71
C VAL A 89 30.75 15.93 24.09
N LEU A 90 30.00 16.28 25.14
CA LEU A 90 30.56 16.44 26.48
C LEU A 90 31.02 15.10 27.09
N GLU A 91 30.17 14.07 27.10
CA GLU A 91 30.50 12.80 27.78
C GLU A 91 31.59 12.01 27.05
N GLN A 92 31.57 12.02 25.72
CA GLN A 92 32.57 11.32 24.90
C GLN A 92 33.85 12.15 24.69
N GLY A 93 33.91 13.39 25.20
CA GLY A 93 35.06 14.28 25.05
C GLY A 93 35.41 14.59 23.59
N ILE A 94 34.42 14.56 22.69
CA ILE A 94 34.65 14.81 21.27
C ILE A 94 34.53 16.30 21.01
N ASP A 95 35.54 16.90 20.40
CA ASP A 95 35.48 18.27 19.89
C ASP A 95 35.99 18.30 18.46
N THR A 96 35.07 18.37 17.49
CA THR A 96 35.45 18.34 16.06
C THR A 96 36.09 19.63 15.57
N ALA A 97 36.22 20.66 16.41
CA ALA A 97 37.06 21.82 16.13
C ALA A 97 38.55 21.52 16.36
N THR A 98 38.88 20.40 17.01
CA THR A 98 40.27 19.91 17.21
C THR A 98 40.64 18.84 16.18
N ALA A 99 41.92 18.72 15.86
CA ALA A 99 42.40 17.70 14.92
C ALA A 99 42.15 16.27 15.45
N GLU A 100 42.33 16.07 16.75
CA GLU A 100 42.11 14.80 17.44
C GLU A 100 40.64 14.41 17.45
N GLY A 101 39.75 15.34 17.81
CA GLY A 101 38.31 15.10 17.81
C GLY A 101 37.76 14.90 16.41
N HIS A 102 38.30 15.60 15.41
CA HIS A 102 37.98 15.36 14.00
C HIS A 102 38.39 13.94 13.55
N ALA A 103 39.60 13.50 13.86
CA ALA A 103 40.07 12.15 13.53
C ALA A 103 39.22 11.06 14.22
N MET A 104 38.89 11.25 15.49
CA MET A 104 38.04 10.34 16.25
C MET A 104 36.63 10.24 15.65
N PHE A 105 36.04 11.37 15.25
CA PHE A 105 34.74 11.39 14.59
C PHE A 105 34.77 10.67 13.23
N GLY A 106 35.85 10.84 12.46
CA GLY A 106 36.08 10.09 11.22
C GLY A 106 36.18 8.58 11.44
N MET A 107 36.89 8.13 12.48
CA MET A 107 36.98 6.70 12.82
C MET A 107 35.62 6.11 13.24
N LEU A 108 34.83 6.86 14.03
CA LEU A 108 33.46 6.46 14.36
C LEU A 108 32.59 6.31 13.11
N SER A 109 32.86 7.11 12.08
CA SER A 109 32.17 7.03 10.80
C SER A 109 32.45 5.73 10.06
N VAL A 110 33.71 5.35 9.95
CA VAL A 110 34.12 4.10 9.32
C VAL A 110 33.56 2.88 10.07
N LEU A 111 33.58 2.91 11.40
CA LEU A 111 33.03 1.84 12.23
C LEU A 111 31.50 1.70 12.05
N ALA A 112 30.79 2.83 11.90
CA ALA A 112 29.36 2.85 11.63
C ALA A 112 28.99 2.08 10.36
N ASP A 113 29.73 2.35 9.29
CA ASP A 113 29.50 1.75 7.98
C ASP A 113 29.79 0.25 8.02
N LEU A 114 30.89 -0.15 8.64
CA LEU A 114 31.22 -1.55 8.86
C LEU A 114 30.11 -2.29 9.62
N GLN A 115 29.61 -1.73 10.71
CA GLN A 115 28.57 -2.38 11.52
C GLN A 115 27.25 -2.52 10.77
N ARG A 116 26.94 -1.57 9.88
CA ARG A 116 25.78 -1.66 8.98
C ARG A 116 25.96 -2.79 7.97
N GLU A 117 27.10 -2.86 7.31
CA GLU A 117 27.40 -3.93 6.35
C GLU A 117 27.30 -5.31 6.99
N LEU A 118 27.84 -5.48 8.20
CA LEU A 118 27.72 -6.71 8.97
C LEU A 118 26.27 -7.04 9.32
N THR A 119 25.46 -6.05 9.73
CA THR A 119 24.02 -6.27 10.01
C THR A 119 23.26 -6.73 8.77
N VAL A 120 23.54 -6.12 7.62
CA VAL A 120 22.93 -6.48 6.34
C VAL A 120 23.37 -7.89 5.91
N ALA A 121 24.66 -8.21 6.00
CA ALA A 121 25.20 -9.53 5.70
C ALA A 121 24.55 -10.61 6.57
N ASN A 122 24.55 -10.44 7.89
CA ASN A 122 23.92 -11.36 8.84
C ASN A 122 22.42 -11.55 8.57
N THR A 123 21.71 -10.48 8.20
CA THR A 123 20.29 -10.57 7.83
C THR A 123 20.09 -11.40 6.56
N ARG A 124 20.92 -11.19 5.54
CA ARG A 124 20.88 -11.96 4.29
C ARG A 124 21.18 -13.43 4.54
N ASP A 125 22.18 -13.74 5.35
CA ASP A 125 22.57 -15.10 5.71
C ASP A 125 21.45 -15.78 6.51
N GLY A 126 20.84 -15.08 7.47
CA GLY A 126 19.69 -15.55 8.22
C GLY A 126 18.49 -15.85 7.33
N LEU A 127 18.18 -14.97 6.36
CA LEU A 127 17.13 -15.19 5.38
C LEU A 127 17.44 -16.37 4.45
N ALA A 128 18.69 -16.51 4.00
CA ALA A 128 19.12 -17.64 3.17
C ALA A 128 18.98 -18.97 3.92
N ALA A 129 19.46 -19.03 5.16
CA ALA A 129 19.32 -20.21 6.02
C ALA A 129 17.84 -20.53 6.32
N ALA A 130 16.99 -19.52 6.55
CA ALA A 130 15.57 -19.72 6.74
C ALA A 130 14.87 -20.28 5.48
N ARG A 131 15.23 -19.77 4.28
CA ARG A 131 14.73 -20.30 3.00
C ARG A 131 15.19 -21.73 2.76
N ALA A 132 16.45 -22.05 3.06
CA ALA A 132 16.98 -23.41 2.96
C ALA A 132 16.23 -24.40 3.89
N ARG A 133 15.79 -23.93 5.06
CA ARG A 133 14.89 -24.68 5.97
C ARG A 133 13.41 -24.67 5.55
N GLY A 134 13.09 -24.20 4.35
CA GLY A 134 11.73 -24.23 3.79
C GLY A 134 10.82 -23.07 4.22
N ARG A 135 11.32 -22.06 4.94
CA ARG A 135 10.51 -20.89 5.31
C ARG A 135 10.25 -20.01 4.08
N LYS A 136 9.03 -20.06 3.56
CA LYS A 136 8.48 -19.05 2.62
C LYS A 136 8.19 -17.78 3.42
N GLY A 137 9.07 -16.78 3.32
CA GLY A 137 8.82 -15.45 3.89
C GLY A 137 7.65 -14.73 3.21
N GLY A 138 7.35 -13.50 3.65
CA GLY A 138 6.26 -12.67 3.11
C GLY A 138 4.95 -12.76 3.91
N ARG A 139 3.95 -12.00 3.47
CA ARG A 139 2.61 -11.97 4.09
C ARG A 139 1.89 -13.29 3.80
N PRO A 140 1.33 -13.99 4.80
CA PRO A 140 0.54 -15.19 4.57
C PRO A 140 -0.62 -14.95 3.60
N SER A 141 -0.96 -15.97 2.82
CA SER A 141 -2.17 -15.95 1.97
C SER A 141 -3.41 -15.76 2.84
N LYS A 142 -4.37 -14.97 2.35
CA LYS A 142 -5.69 -14.83 2.99
C LYS A 142 -6.61 -16.03 2.73
N LEU A 143 -6.34 -16.80 1.68
CA LEU A 143 -7.10 -18.00 1.32
C LEU A 143 -6.24 -19.25 1.56
N SER A 144 -6.84 -20.27 2.17
CA SER A 144 -6.26 -21.61 2.24
C SER A 144 -6.27 -22.30 0.86
N PRO A 145 -5.46 -23.35 0.64
CA PRO A 145 -5.51 -24.13 -0.59
C PRO A 145 -6.92 -24.63 -0.94
N ASP A 146 -7.66 -25.12 0.05
CA ASP A 146 -9.02 -25.63 -0.13
C ASP A 146 -10.01 -24.51 -0.52
N GLN A 147 -9.84 -23.31 0.06
CA GLN A 147 -10.65 -22.15 -0.29
C GLN A 147 -10.36 -21.66 -1.72
N ILE A 148 -9.11 -21.76 -2.16
CA ILE A 148 -8.72 -21.45 -3.54
C ILE A 148 -9.37 -22.45 -4.51
N GLU A 149 -9.32 -23.74 -4.18
CA GLU A 149 -9.92 -24.79 -5.01
C GLU A 149 -11.45 -24.66 -5.06
N LEU A 150 -12.09 -24.35 -3.93
CA LEU A 150 -13.52 -24.06 -3.87
C LEU A 150 -13.86 -22.82 -4.72
N ALA A 151 -13.10 -21.73 -4.59
CA ALA A 151 -13.30 -20.52 -5.39
C ALA A 151 -13.22 -20.83 -6.90
N GLN A 152 -12.23 -21.63 -7.31
CA GLN A 152 -12.09 -22.04 -8.70
C GLN A 152 -13.27 -22.88 -9.17
N ARG A 153 -13.75 -23.84 -8.36
CA ARG A 153 -14.91 -24.67 -8.70
C ARG A 153 -16.19 -23.86 -8.87
N LEU A 154 -16.47 -22.94 -7.94
CA LEU A 154 -17.65 -22.07 -8.01
C LEU A 154 -17.58 -21.13 -9.23
N TYR A 155 -16.38 -20.66 -9.57
CA TYR A 155 -16.16 -19.84 -10.76
C TYR A 155 -16.33 -20.64 -12.05
N ASP A 156 -15.77 -21.85 -12.13
CA ASP A 156 -15.85 -22.74 -13.29
C ASP A 156 -17.30 -23.22 -13.54
N ALA A 157 -18.07 -23.45 -12.47
CA ALA A 157 -19.49 -23.82 -12.55
C ALA A 157 -20.37 -22.70 -13.13
N GLY A 158 -19.95 -21.43 -13.00
CA GLY A 158 -20.68 -20.28 -13.52
C GLY A 158 -21.98 -19.93 -12.79
N GLU A 159 -22.34 -20.67 -11.74
CA GLU A 159 -23.53 -20.44 -10.91
C GLU A 159 -23.34 -19.30 -9.89
N HIS A 160 -22.09 -18.91 -9.62
CA HIS A 160 -21.77 -17.84 -8.70
C HIS A 160 -20.90 -16.77 -9.34
N THR A 161 -21.27 -15.52 -9.07
CA THR A 161 -20.47 -14.37 -9.48
C THR A 161 -19.21 -14.25 -8.63
N VAL A 162 -18.17 -13.59 -9.15
CA VAL A 162 -16.93 -13.38 -8.38
C VAL A 162 -17.20 -12.54 -7.12
N ALA A 163 -18.18 -11.63 -7.14
CA ALA A 163 -18.66 -10.92 -5.95
C ALA A 163 -19.23 -11.87 -4.90
N GLN A 164 -20.08 -12.81 -5.31
CA GLN A 164 -20.69 -13.79 -4.41
C GLN A 164 -19.61 -14.71 -3.81
N ILE A 165 -18.67 -15.19 -4.63
CA ILE A 165 -17.54 -16.02 -4.17
C ILE A 165 -16.67 -15.24 -3.16
N ALA A 166 -16.35 -13.98 -3.46
CA ALA A 166 -15.59 -13.11 -2.57
C ALA A 166 -16.32 -12.87 -1.23
N GLY A 167 -17.63 -12.63 -1.28
CA GLY A 167 -18.48 -12.50 -0.10
C GLY A 167 -18.52 -13.77 0.76
N MET A 168 -18.69 -14.94 0.13
CA MET A 168 -18.69 -16.24 0.82
C MET A 168 -17.35 -16.52 1.52
N LEU A 169 -16.23 -16.17 0.87
CA LEU A 169 -14.89 -16.37 1.40
C LEU A 169 -14.40 -15.22 2.29
N LYS A 170 -15.20 -14.17 2.46
CA LYS A 170 -14.88 -12.96 3.25
C LYS A 170 -13.54 -12.31 2.87
N VAL A 171 -13.24 -12.28 1.57
CA VAL A 171 -12.05 -11.63 1.03
C VAL A 171 -12.42 -10.62 -0.06
N PRO A 172 -11.58 -9.62 -0.34
CA PRO A 172 -11.80 -8.72 -1.48
C PRO A 172 -11.82 -9.49 -2.81
N ARG A 173 -12.59 -9.00 -3.79
CA ARG A 173 -12.64 -9.56 -5.15
C ARG A 173 -11.25 -9.70 -5.78
N THR A 174 -10.36 -8.74 -5.56
CA THR A 174 -8.95 -8.76 -6.02
C THR A 174 -8.19 -9.98 -5.50
N THR A 175 -8.46 -10.40 -4.25
CA THR A 175 -7.87 -11.62 -3.70
C THR A 175 -8.40 -12.87 -4.41
N VAL A 176 -9.69 -12.92 -4.75
CA VAL A 176 -10.27 -14.05 -5.50
C VAL A 176 -9.68 -14.13 -6.90
N TYR A 177 -9.73 -13.04 -7.69
CA TYR A 177 -9.12 -13.01 -9.02
C TYR A 177 -7.64 -13.41 -8.99
N GLY A 178 -6.90 -12.97 -7.97
CA GLY A 178 -5.51 -13.34 -7.73
C GLY A 178 -5.23 -14.84 -7.68
N HIS A 179 -6.23 -15.65 -7.37
CA HIS A 179 -6.13 -17.10 -7.24
C HIS A 179 -6.91 -17.88 -8.31
N LEU A 180 -7.74 -17.21 -9.13
CA LEU A 180 -8.50 -17.86 -10.21
C LEU A 180 -7.66 -18.03 -11.48
N ASN A 181 -7.82 -19.17 -12.14
CA ASN A 181 -7.33 -19.43 -13.48
C ASN A 181 -8.42 -19.13 -14.52
N THR A 182 -8.46 -17.90 -15.01
CA THR A 182 -9.47 -17.43 -15.98
C THR A 182 -9.38 -18.12 -17.35
N ARG A 183 -8.23 -18.70 -17.71
CA ARG A 183 -8.01 -19.34 -19.02
C ARG A 183 -8.82 -20.61 -19.27
N ARG A 184 -9.31 -21.27 -18.20
CA ARG A 184 -10.10 -22.51 -18.36
C ARG A 184 -11.52 -22.23 -18.86
N ARG A 185 -12.06 -21.05 -18.60
CA ARG A 185 -13.43 -20.70 -19.02
C ARG A 185 -13.52 -20.46 -20.53
N ASP A 186 -12.45 -19.94 -21.13
CA ASP A 186 -12.32 -19.77 -22.59
C ASP A 186 -12.11 -21.10 -23.33
N SER A 187 -11.93 -22.23 -22.60
CA SER A 187 -11.54 -23.54 -23.15
C SER A 187 -12.58 -24.65 -22.95
N ALA A 188 -13.86 -24.34 -22.73
CA ALA A 188 -14.92 -25.36 -22.87
C ALA A 188 -15.08 -25.73 -24.37
N PRO A 189 -15.35 -27.00 -24.72
CA PRO A 189 -14.87 -27.58 -25.98
C PRO A 189 -15.74 -27.20 -27.17
N ALA A 190 -15.24 -26.33 -28.04
CA ALA A 190 -15.56 -26.38 -29.46
C ALA A 190 -14.66 -27.44 -30.12
N ALA A 191 -15.25 -28.22 -31.04
CA ALA A 191 -14.66 -29.36 -31.70
C ALA A 191 -13.25 -29.09 -32.28
N GLN A 192 -12.44 -30.15 -32.31
CA GLN A 192 -11.10 -30.19 -32.89
C GLN A 192 -11.06 -29.66 -34.32
N GLU A 193 -10.17 -28.70 -34.62
CA GLU A 193 -9.45 -28.69 -35.89
C GLU A 193 -8.07 -28.01 -35.78
N SER A 194 -7.18 -28.50 -36.64
CA SER A 194 -5.71 -28.40 -36.75
C SER A 194 -4.97 -27.15 -36.24
N ALA A 195 -3.82 -27.43 -35.64
CA ALA A 195 -2.79 -26.48 -35.24
C ALA A 195 -2.17 -25.71 -36.43
N VAL A 196 -2.21 -24.39 -36.34
CA VAL A 196 -1.25 -23.51 -37.00
C VAL A 196 -0.38 -22.89 -35.91
N VAL A 197 0.94 -23.10 -36.02
CA VAL A 197 1.93 -22.56 -35.09
C VAL A 197 1.97 -21.04 -35.27
N ALA A 198 1.35 -20.32 -34.33
CA ALA A 198 1.47 -18.87 -34.22
C ALA A 198 2.69 -18.50 -33.36
N ASP A 199 3.37 -17.42 -33.75
CA ASP A 199 4.52 -16.82 -33.07
C ASP A 199 4.35 -16.75 -31.53
N PRO A 200 5.44 -16.85 -30.75
CA PRO A 200 5.36 -16.75 -29.30
C PRO A 200 4.75 -15.39 -28.92
N PRO A 201 3.70 -15.35 -28.08
CA PRO A 201 3.05 -14.09 -27.73
C PRO A 201 4.07 -13.19 -27.05
N VAL A 202 4.21 -11.97 -27.58
CA VAL A 202 4.92 -10.86 -26.93
C VAL A 202 4.48 -10.84 -25.47
N ARG A 203 5.41 -11.12 -24.55
CA ARG A 203 5.07 -11.18 -23.12
C ARG A 203 4.60 -9.78 -22.69
N PRO A 204 3.35 -9.61 -22.24
CA PRO A 204 2.90 -8.32 -21.74
C PRO A 204 3.82 -7.88 -20.60
N SER A 205 4.09 -6.59 -20.52
CA SER A 205 4.96 -6.00 -19.50
C SER A 205 4.52 -6.46 -18.11
N ARG A 206 5.47 -6.94 -17.31
CA ARG A 206 5.23 -7.38 -15.93
C ARG A 206 5.10 -6.21 -14.96
N THR A 207 5.26 -4.99 -15.45
CA THR A 207 5.28 -3.76 -14.66
C THR A 207 3.86 -3.23 -14.53
N CYS A 208 3.47 -2.80 -13.33
CA CYS A 208 2.19 -2.15 -13.12
C CYS A 208 2.15 -0.83 -13.89
N PRO A 209 1.16 -0.61 -14.78
CA PRO A 209 1.08 0.63 -15.56
C PRO A 209 0.77 1.85 -14.70
N SER A 210 0.17 1.68 -13.52
CA SER A 210 -0.23 2.78 -12.65
C SER A 210 0.87 3.24 -11.67
N CYS A 211 1.73 2.34 -11.18
CA CYS A 211 2.73 2.68 -10.17
C CYS A 211 4.15 2.20 -10.47
N GLY A 212 4.38 1.52 -11.59
CA GLY A 212 5.69 1.01 -11.95
C GLY A 212 6.15 -0.21 -11.15
N TYR A 213 5.32 -0.78 -10.26
CA TYR A 213 5.71 -1.93 -9.46
C TYR A 213 6.02 -3.15 -10.33
N GLU A 214 7.19 -3.77 -10.10
CA GLU A 214 7.65 -4.96 -10.78
C GLU A 214 7.69 -6.17 -9.81
N PRO A 215 6.99 -7.27 -10.13
CA PRO A 215 6.90 -8.42 -9.25
C PRO A 215 8.24 -9.17 -9.21
N THR A 216 8.72 -9.47 -8.00
CA THR A 216 10.02 -10.13 -7.78
C THR A 216 9.93 -11.65 -7.79
N THR A 217 8.71 -12.19 -7.65
CA THR A 217 8.46 -13.64 -7.65
C THR A 217 7.41 -14.04 -8.69
N ARG A 218 7.44 -15.32 -9.11
CA ARG A 218 6.42 -15.88 -10.02
C ARG A 218 5.01 -15.83 -9.43
N ALA A 219 4.88 -15.95 -8.11
CA ALA A 219 3.59 -15.84 -7.42
C ALA A 219 3.07 -14.40 -7.43
N GLU A 220 3.93 -13.42 -7.11
CA GLU A 220 3.59 -11.99 -7.22
C GLU A 220 3.19 -11.62 -8.65
N ALA A 221 3.92 -12.12 -9.65
CA ALA A 221 3.60 -11.88 -11.06
C ALA A 221 2.27 -12.53 -11.50
N ALA A 222 1.81 -13.57 -10.81
CA ALA A 222 0.50 -14.15 -11.07
C ALA A 222 -0.63 -13.31 -10.46
N HIS A 223 -0.46 -12.90 -9.20
CA HIS A 223 -1.41 -12.01 -8.53
C HIS A 223 -1.52 -10.67 -9.24
N GLN A 224 -0.40 -10.06 -9.62
CA GLN A 224 -0.41 -8.79 -10.31
C GLN A 224 -1.14 -8.85 -11.66
N ARG A 225 -1.00 -9.95 -12.42
CA ARG A 225 -1.77 -10.10 -13.67
C ARG A 225 -3.28 -10.11 -13.42
N ALA A 226 -3.71 -10.71 -12.32
CA ALA A 226 -5.12 -10.74 -11.96
C ALA A 226 -5.62 -9.40 -11.42
N ASP A 227 -4.83 -8.71 -10.60
CA ASP A 227 -5.15 -7.36 -10.11
C ASP A 227 -5.31 -6.39 -11.30
N LEU A 228 -4.41 -6.48 -12.28
CA LEU A 228 -4.44 -5.67 -13.49
C LEU A 228 -5.56 -6.05 -14.48
N ALA A 229 -6.19 -7.22 -14.33
CA ALA A 229 -7.36 -7.59 -15.11
C ALA A 229 -8.63 -6.84 -14.65
N VAL A 230 -8.61 -6.25 -13.46
CA VAL A 230 -9.73 -5.46 -12.94
C VAL A 230 -9.64 -4.04 -13.48
N THR A 231 -10.73 -3.57 -14.11
CA THR A 231 -10.87 -2.18 -14.57
C THR A 231 -11.39 -1.30 -13.46
N TRP A 232 -10.65 -0.24 -13.11
CA TRP A 232 -11.08 0.77 -12.16
C TRP A 232 -11.48 2.06 -12.85
N LEU A 233 -12.62 2.63 -12.48
CA LEU A 233 -13.12 3.89 -13.02
C LEU A 233 -12.87 5.02 -12.03
N HIS A 234 -12.19 6.05 -12.51
CA HIS A 234 -11.87 7.27 -11.77
C HIS A 234 -12.50 8.48 -12.44
N ALA A 235 -12.83 9.50 -11.64
CA ALA A 235 -13.13 10.82 -12.20
C ALA A 235 -11.85 11.40 -12.80
N ASP A 236 -11.92 11.94 -14.01
CA ASP A 236 -10.80 12.62 -14.64
C ASP A 236 -10.47 13.89 -13.82
N PRO A 237 -9.25 14.03 -13.25
CA PRO A 237 -8.89 15.18 -12.45
C PRO A 237 -8.76 16.47 -13.27
N HIS A 238 -8.55 16.36 -14.59
CA HIS A 238 -8.38 17.49 -15.49
C HIS A 238 -9.67 17.87 -16.23
N HIS A 239 -10.60 16.92 -16.41
CA HIS A 239 -11.86 17.14 -17.11
C HIS A 239 -13.07 16.78 -16.25
N ARG A 240 -13.72 17.80 -15.70
CA ARG A 240 -14.91 17.62 -14.86
C ARG A 240 -16.02 16.91 -15.66
N GLY A 241 -16.49 15.77 -15.15
CA GLY A 241 -17.56 14.98 -15.78
C GLY A 241 -17.08 13.95 -16.81
N ARG A 242 -15.77 13.71 -16.92
CA ARG A 242 -15.19 12.59 -17.68
C ARG A 242 -14.74 11.48 -16.73
N VAL A 243 -14.83 10.24 -17.19
CA VAL A 243 -14.37 9.04 -16.48
C VAL A 243 -13.18 8.46 -17.22
N ILE A 244 -12.15 8.06 -16.48
CA ILE A 244 -10.97 7.35 -17.00
C ILE A 244 -10.90 5.95 -16.40
N SER A 245 -10.45 4.99 -17.22
CA SER A 245 -10.21 3.61 -16.78
C SER A 245 -8.73 3.42 -16.46
N LEU A 246 -8.44 2.88 -15.28
CA LEU A 246 -7.09 2.56 -14.81
C LEU A 246 -7.03 1.12 -14.31
N HIS A 247 -5.83 0.53 -14.33
CA HIS A 247 -5.57 -0.81 -13.81
C HIS A 247 -4.53 -0.73 -12.69
N HIS A 248 -4.86 -1.25 -11.52
CA HIS A 248 -4.02 -1.13 -10.34
C HIS A 248 -3.48 -2.49 -9.92
N CYS A 249 -2.22 -2.54 -9.50
CA CYS A 249 -1.73 -3.69 -8.74
C CYS A 249 -2.06 -3.49 -7.26
N ARG A 250 -1.90 -4.54 -6.45
CA ARG A 250 -2.07 -4.47 -5.00
C ARG A 250 -1.33 -3.32 -4.28
N HIS A 251 -0.24 -2.81 -4.83
CA HIS A 251 0.55 -1.73 -4.21
C HIS A 251 -0.06 -0.34 -4.42
N CYS A 252 -0.87 -0.17 -5.47
CA CYS A 252 -1.49 1.11 -5.81
C CYS A 252 -3.01 1.03 -5.89
N GLU A 253 -3.59 -0.09 -5.46
CA GLU A 253 -5.04 -0.28 -5.40
C GLU A 253 -5.68 0.87 -4.59
N PRO A 254 -6.71 1.54 -5.13
CA PRO A 254 -7.39 2.62 -4.43
C PRO A 254 -7.98 2.12 -3.12
N GLY A 255 -7.84 2.93 -2.06
CA GLY A 255 -8.52 2.67 -0.78
C GLY A 255 -10.04 2.84 -0.90
N GLN A 256 -10.76 2.53 0.19
CA GLN A 256 -12.17 2.88 0.31
C GLN A 256 -12.34 4.40 0.22
N PRO A 257 -13.40 4.88 -0.45
CA PRO A 257 -14.57 4.14 -0.93
C PRO A 257 -14.36 3.50 -2.31
N ALA A 258 -14.89 2.28 -2.45
CA ALA A 258 -14.97 1.54 -3.70
C ALA A 258 -16.41 1.05 -3.91
N PHE A 259 -16.91 1.09 -5.13
CA PHE A 259 -18.25 0.63 -5.48
C PHE A 259 -18.18 -0.28 -6.71
N ASP A 260 -18.64 -1.52 -6.57
CA ASP A 260 -18.60 -2.52 -7.63
C ASP A 260 -19.77 -2.31 -8.60
N ILE A 261 -19.45 -2.08 -9.87
CA ILE A 261 -20.43 -2.20 -10.95
C ILE A 261 -20.39 -3.66 -11.40
N ALA A 262 -21.50 -4.36 -11.22
CA ALA A 262 -21.58 -5.78 -11.48
C ALA A 262 -22.65 -6.05 -12.54
N CYS A 263 -22.31 -6.86 -13.53
CA CYS A 263 -23.31 -7.40 -14.44
C CYS A 263 -24.31 -8.28 -13.66
N SER A 264 -25.61 -8.11 -13.89
CA SER A 264 -26.67 -8.88 -13.23
C SER A 264 -26.60 -10.39 -13.51
N VAL A 265 -25.88 -10.81 -14.57
CA VAL A 265 -25.70 -12.23 -14.95
C VAL A 265 -24.42 -12.81 -14.38
N CYS A 266 -23.23 -12.29 -14.73
CA CYS A 266 -21.96 -12.87 -14.28
C CYS A 266 -21.34 -12.18 -13.05
N GLY A 267 -21.84 -11.00 -12.68
CA GLY A 267 -21.30 -10.14 -11.62
C GLY A 267 -19.86 -9.68 -11.81
N ASP A 268 -19.30 -9.85 -13.01
CA ASP A 268 -18.09 -9.15 -13.44
C ASP A 268 -18.43 -7.71 -13.80
N GLY A 269 -17.44 -6.83 -13.68
CA GLY A 269 -17.56 -5.45 -14.10
C GLY A 269 -16.51 -4.53 -13.46
N PRO A 270 -16.53 -3.25 -13.84
CA PRO A 270 -15.56 -2.29 -13.33
C PRO A 270 -15.84 -1.87 -11.89
N ILE A 271 -14.81 -1.35 -11.21
CA ILE A 271 -14.92 -0.82 -9.84
C ILE A 271 -14.78 0.70 -9.88
N LEU A 272 -15.75 1.43 -9.31
CA LEU A 272 -15.65 2.87 -9.11
C LEU A 272 -14.72 3.17 -7.93
N ALA A 273 -13.85 4.17 -8.07
CA ALA A 273 -13.00 4.66 -6.99
C ALA A 273 -13.41 6.07 -6.51
N GLY A 274 -13.19 6.33 -5.22
CA GLY A 274 -13.22 7.68 -4.66
C GLY A 274 -14.57 8.39 -4.80
N ALA A 275 -14.58 9.60 -5.36
CA ALA A 275 -15.80 10.41 -5.48
C ALA A 275 -16.90 9.72 -6.31
N LEU A 276 -16.54 8.94 -7.34
CA LEU A 276 -17.51 8.16 -8.11
C LEU A 276 -18.13 7.06 -7.25
N ALA A 277 -17.35 6.41 -6.39
CA ALA A 277 -17.84 5.38 -5.48
C ALA A 277 -18.77 5.96 -4.41
N GLU A 278 -18.45 7.13 -3.83
CA GLU A 278 -19.33 7.81 -2.87
C GLU A 278 -20.69 8.15 -3.48
N GLN A 279 -20.69 8.69 -4.70
CA GLN A 279 -21.92 9.09 -5.39
C GLN A 279 -22.79 7.88 -5.75
N ALA A 280 -22.17 6.73 -5.99
CA ALA A 280 -22.88 5.49 -6.31
C ALA A 280 -23.46 4.75 -5.09
N LYS A 281 -23.12 5.14 -3.84
CA LYS A 281 -23.61 4.47 -2.62
C LYS A 281 -25.14 4.45 -2.48
N ASN A 282 -25.85 5.34 -3.16
CA ASN A 282 -27.32 5.38 -3.19
C ASN A 282 -27.94 4.55 -4.33
N GLY A 283 -27.16 3.69 -4.99
CA GLY A 283 -27.61 2.84 -6.11
C GLY A 283 -27.73 3.56 -7.46
N ASN A 284 -27.54 4.88 -7.50
CA ASN A 284 -27.62 5.68 -8.71
C ASN A 284 -26.24 5.92 -9.33
N LEU A 285 -25.98 5.28 -10.47
CA LEU A 285 -24.81 5.59 -11.30
C LEU A 285 -24.95 6.98 -11.92
N THR A 286 -23.87 7.77 -11.84
CA THR A 286 -23.82 9.12 -12.43
C THR A 286 -23.78 9.06 -13.95
N GLU A 287 -24.25 10.13 -14.60
CA GLU A 287 -24.28 10.23 -16.07
C GLU A 287 -22.91 10.00 -16.75
N PRO A 288 -21.77 10.49 -16.21
CA PRO A 288 -20.45 10.14 -16.75
C PRO A 288 -20.14 8.64 -16.73
N VAL A 289 -20.57 7.94 -15.68
CA VAL A 289 -20.36 6.49 -15.55
C VAL A 289 -21.27 5.72 -16.50
N ARG A 290 -22.55 6.10 -16.61
CA ARG A 290 -23.49 5.50 -17.57
C ARG A 290 -23.01 5.64 -19.01
N ARG A 291 -22.56 6.84 -19.40
CA ARG A 291 -21.98 7.07 -20.73
C ARG A 291 -20.74 6.23 -20.99
N TRP A 292 -19.87 6.07 -19.99
CA TRP A 292 -18.70 5.19 -20.11
C TRP A 292 -19.12 3.72 -20.31
N LEU A 293 -20.10 3.25 -19.53
CA LEU A 293 -20.63 1.89 -19.64
C LEU A 293 -21.24 1.63 -21.03
N THR A 294 -22.11 2.52 -21.51
CA THR A 294 -22.70 2.41 -22.86
C THR A 294 -21.63 2.45 -23.94
N ALA A 295 -20.62 3.32 -23.82
CA ALA A 295 -19.49 3.35 -24.75
C ALA A 295 -18.62 2.08 -24.71
N ALA A 296 -18.61 1.39 -23.57
CA ALA A 296 -17.99 0.08 -23.38
C ALA A 296 -18.96 -1.08 -23.72
N GLU A 297 -20.03 -0.81 -24.45
CA GLU A 297 -21.05 -1.78 -24.91
C GLU A 297 -21.81 -2.49 -23.79
N TRP A 298 -21.87 -1.90 -22.59
CA TRP A 298 -22.76 -2.37 -21.54
C TRP A 298 -24.20 -1.96 -21.84
N ALA A 299 -25.13 -2.89 -21.67
CA ALA A 299 -26.54 -2.54 -21.62
C ALA A 299 -26.88 -2.00 -20.23
N VAL A 300 -27.32 -0.75 -20.20
CA VAL A 300 -27.68 -0.03 -18.97
C VAL A 300 -29.19 0.17 -18.97
N THR A 301 -29.92 -0.85 -18.51
CA THR A 301 -31.36 -0.79 -18.25
C THR A 301 -31.54 -0.61 -16.72
N PRO A 302 -32.72 -0.83 -16.09
CA PRO A 302 -32.78 -0.91 -14.61
C PRO A 302 -31.75 -1.89 -14.02
N ASP A 303 -31.38 -2.91 -14.80
CA ASP A 303 -30.29 -3.84 -14.55
C ASP A 303 -29.07 -3.56 -15.45
N LEU A 304 -27.90 -4.04 -15.04
CA LEU A 304 -26.64 -3.82 -15.77
C LEU A 304 -26.18 -5.12 -16.44
N PHE A 305 -25.91 -5.08 -17.74
CA PHE A 305 -25.39 -6.23 -18.46
C PHE A 305 -24.06 -5.90 -19.15
N CYS A 306 -23.04 -6.72 -18.92
CA CYS A 306 -21.77 -6.57 -19.62
C CYS A 306 -21.93 -6.97 -21.10
N PRO A 307 -20.98 -6.62 -21.98
CA PRO A 307 -21.09 -6.88 -23.42
C PRO A 307 -21.36 -8.35 -23.76
N GLY A 308 -20.74 -9.28 -23.01
CA GLY A 308 -20.97 -10.72 -23.16
C GLY A 308 -22.36 -11.21 -22.73
N HIS A 309 -23.14 -10.39 -22.03
CA HIS A 309 -24.51 -10.68 -21.58
C HIS A 309 -25.52 -9.63 -22.03
N ALA A 310 -25.17 -8.75 -22.97
CA ALA A 310 -26.06 -7.67 -23.43
C ALA A 310 -27.37 -8.22 -24.03
N TYR A 311 -27.34 -9.43 -24.60
CA TYR A 311 -28.55 -10.13 -25.10
C TYR A 311 -29.63 -10.36 -24.03
N ALA A 312 -29.26 -10.39 -22.75
CA ALA A 312 -30.21 -10.55 -21.65
C ALA A 312 -31.00 -9.27 -21.37
N ALA A 313 -30.60 -8.13 -21.95
CA ALA A 313 -31.32 -6.86 -21.87
C ALA A 313 -32.49 -6.75 -22.87
N ASP A 314 -32.51 -7.57 -23.93
CA ASP A 314 -33.40 -7.42 -25.10
C ASP A 314 -34.58 -8.42 -25.14
N GLY A 315 -34.89 -9.12 -24.05
CA GLY A 315 -35.92 -10.17 -24.07
C GLY A 315 -37.37 -9.63 -24.19
N PRO A 316 -38.18 -10.10 -25.17
CA PRO A 316 -39.64 -10.08 -25.05
C PRO A 316 -40.07 -11.23 -24.11
N GLU A 317 -41.10 -11.02 -23.29
CA GLU A 317 -41.59 -12.07 -22.37
C GLU A 317 -41.88 -13.40 -23.09
N ALA A 318 -41.55 -14.51 -22.41
CA ALA A 318 -41.96 -15.90 -22.69
C ALA A 318 -41.45 -16.55 -23.99
N THR A 319 -40.54 -17.53 -23.87
CA THR A 319 -40.73 -18.93 -24.30
C THR A 319 -39.46 -19.77 -24.01
N THR A 320 -39.57 -20.61 -22.98
CA THR A 320 -39.04 -21.99 -22.86
C THR A 320 -37.56 -22.26 -23.15
N LEU A 321 -36.79 -22.39 -22.07
CA LEU A 321 -36.07 -23.63 -21.78
C LEU A 321 -36.02 -23.84 -20.26
N ALA A 322 -37.06 -24.52 -19.78
CA ALA A 322 -37.15 -25.05 -18.43
C ALA A 322 -36.21 -26.25 -18.30
N TYR A 323 -35.34 -26.24 -17.29
CA TYR A 323 -34.97 -27.45 -16.56
C TYR A 323 -34.79 -27.13 -15.06
N LEU A 324 -35.92 -27.30 -14.36
CA LEU A 324 -36.10 -27.84 -13.01
C LEU A 324 -35.26 -27.29 -11.83
N VAL A 325 -35.85 -26.32 -11.13
CA VAL A 325 -35.68 -26.12 -9.68
C VAL A 325 -37.04 -26.42 -9.01
N PRO A 326 -37.15 -27.34 -8.03
CA PRO A 326 -38.35 -27.43 -7.20
C PRO A 326 -38.28 -26.40 -6.05
N PRO A 327 -39.44 -25.91 -5.55
CA PRO A 327 -39.49 -24.77 -4.66
C PRO A 327 -39.35 -25.19 -3.20
N SER A 328 -38.58 -24.43 -2.42
CA SER A 328 -38.72 -24.41 -0.96
C SER A 328 -39.07 -23.00 -0.48
N ARG A 329 -40.34 -22.86 -0.09
CA ARG A 329 -40.92 -21.71 0.62
C ARG A 329 -40.36 -21.58 2.04
N THR A 330 -40.62 -20.39 2.58
CA THR A 330 -40.60 -19.95 3.99
C THR A 330 -39.22 -19.56 4.53
N GLY A 331 -39.00 -18.39 5.10
CA GLY A 331 -39.87 -17.25 5.35
C GLY A 331 -39.21 -16.34 6.39
N ARG A 332 -39.43 -15.03 6.25
CA ARG A 332 -39.75 -14.11 7.36
C ARG A 332 -39.87 -12.69 6.82
N HIS A 333 -41.13 -12.27 6.68
CA HIS A 333 -41.57 -10.89 6.84
C HIS A 333 -41.06 -10.34 8.18
N TRP A 334 -40.61 -9.09 8.15
CA TRP A 334 -40.94 -8.11 9.18
C TRP A 334 -41.25 -6.81 8.46
N ASP A 335 -42.51 -6.39 8.53
CA ASP A 335 -42.89 -5.03 8.16
C ASP A 335 -43.71 -4.40 9.28
N HIS A 336 -43.51 -3.09 9.38
CA HIS A 336 -44.28 -2.05 10.06
C HIS A 336 -44.26 -1.92 11.60
N THR A 337 -43.49 -0.91 12.04
CA THR A 337 -43.96 0.36 12.66
C THR A 337 -45.35 0.40 13.31
N VAL A 338 -45.45 0.88 14.56
CA VAL A 338 -46.18 2.10 14.99
C VAL A 338 -46.41 2.16 16.53
N GLU A 339 -46.06 3.33 17.09
CA GLU A 339 -46.58 4.08 18.27
C GLU A 339 -46.54 3.61 19.75
N MET A 340 -45.77 4.42 20.50
CA MET A 340 -46.15 5.31 21.62
C MET A 340 -46.61 4.79 23.00
N SER A 341 -45.94 5.39 23.99
CA SER A 341 -46.38 5.82 25.33
C SER A 341 -46.63 4.76 26.42
N ARG A 342 -45.72 4.69 27.39
CA ARG A 342 -45.74 5.45 28.65
C ARG A 342 -44.37 5.43 29.31
#